data_AF-A0ABC8TDW8-F1
#
_entry.id   AF-A0ABC8TDW8-F1
#
_cell.length_a   1.000
_cell.length_b   1.000
_cell.length_c   1.000
_cell.angle_alpha   90.00
_cell.angle_beta   90.00
_cell.angle_gamma   90.00
#
_symmetry.space_group_name_H-M   'P 1'
#
loop_
_entity.id
_entity.type
_entity.pdbx_description
1 polymer ?
#
loop_
_entity_poly.entity_id
_entity_poly.type
_entity_poly.pdbx_seq_one_letter_code
_entity_poly.pdbx_strand_id
1 'polypeptide(L)'
;MNGVKAAQQFCSSYFLSNSVMYMIRDMRIQFGTLLADIGLINLPTGHQAILCAGLYPSVAATEEGIGGTVLASLKQKAGFTAKGRPVWYDGRREVHIHPSSINCSLKAFQYPFLVFLEKVETNKVFLRDTTIVSPYSILLFGGTINIQHQTGLVTIDGWLKMAAPAQTAVLFKELRLTLHSILEELIRKPHKKTTPPSDMFWRHEIISFPSENGCTKHKK
;
A
#
# COMPACT_ATOMS: atom_id res chain seq x y z
N MET A 1 -9.70 -35.66 -4.85
CA MET A 1 -8.23 -35.56 -4.65
C MET A 1 -7.54 -34.87 -5.86
N ASN A 2 -7.92 -33.63 -6.22
CA ASN A 2 -7.31 -32.93 -7.37
C ASN A 2 -6.62 -31.60 -7.01
N GLY A 3 -6.66 -31.17 -5.74
CA GLY A 3 -6.17 -29.84 -5.34
C GLY A 3 -4.64 -29.67 -5.46
N VAL A 4 -3.86 -30.68 -5.04
CA VAL A 4 -2.38 -30.57 -5.06
C VAL A 4 -1.83 -30.58 -6.50
N LYS A 5 -2.42 -31.40 -7.39
CA LYS A 5 -2.06 -31.43 -8.82
C LYS A 5 -2.44 -30.13 -9.53
N ALA A 6 -3.61 -29.57 -9.21
CA ALA A 6 -4.03 -28.27 -9.74
C ALA A 6 -3.13 -27.12 -9.25
N ALA A 7 -2.74 -27.12 -7.97
CA ALA A 7 -1.81 -26.14 -7.41
C ALA A 7 -0.43 -26.20 -8.07
N GLN A 8 0.07 -27.42 -8.34
CA GLN A 8 1.34 -27.62 -9.02
C GLN A 8 1.30 -27.12 -10.48
N GLN A 9 0.19 -27.37 -11.19
CA GLN A 9 -0.03 -26.86 -12.54
C GLN A 9 -0.10 -25.33 -12.57
N PHE A 10 -0.81 -24.71 -11.62
CA PHE A 10 -0.87 -23.24 -11.47
C PHE A 10 0.51 -22.64 -11.19
N CYS A 11 1.28 -23.21 -10.28
CA CYS A 11 2.63 -22.71 -9.99
C CYS A 11 3.53 -22.82 -11.23
N SER A 12 3.39 -23.89 -12.02
CA SER A 12 4.13 -24.06 -13.26
C SER A 12 3.76 -23.00 -14.31
N SER A 13 2.47 -22.67 -14.47
CA SER A 13 2.02 -21.71 -15.48
C SER A 13 2.45 -20.26 -15.19
N TYR A 14 2.63 -19.91 -13.91
CA TYR A 14 3.01 -18.56 -13.46
C TYR A 14 4.47 -18.45 -13.00
N PHE A 15 5.29 -19.49 -13.25
CA PHE A 15 6.70 -19.53 -12.83
C PHE A 15 6.89 -19.32 -11.31
N LEU A 16 5.94 -19.81 -10.51
CA LEU A 16 5.96 -19.70 -9.05
C LEU A 16 6.56 -20.95 -8.42
N SER A 17 7.26 -20.77 -7.29
CA SER A 17 7.76 -21.90 -6.50
C SER A 17 6.68 -22.43 -5.55
N ASN A 18 6.32 -23.71 -5.69
CA ASN A 18 5.36 -24.37 -4.79
C ASN A 18 5.78 -24.24 -3.32
N SER A 19 7.06 -24.48 -3.01
CA SER A 19 7.57 -24.40 -1.64
C SER A 19 7.43 -22.99 -1.05
N VAL A 20 7.68 -21.95 -1.84
CA VAL A 20 7.51 -20.55 -1.41
C VAL A 20 6.05 -20.24 -1.15
N MET A 21 5.14 -20.71 -2.01
CA MET A 21 3.70 -20.52 -1.82
C MET A 21 3.18 -21.20 -0.55
N TYR A 22 3.66 -22.40 -0.23
CA TYR A 22 3.33 -23.07 1.02
C TYR A 22 3.89 -22.33 2.24
N MET A 23 5.16 -21.89 2.18
CA MET A 23 5.74 -21.08 3.26
C MET A 23 4.95 -19.78 3.51
N ILE A 24 4.57 -19.05 2.45
CA ILE A 24 3.76 -17.84 2.58
C ILE A 24 2.39 -18.16 3.20
N ARG A 25 1.75 -19.26 2.79
CA ARG A 25 0.48 -19.72 3.37
C ARG A 25 0.64 -20.00 4.86
N ASP A 26 1.66 -20.74 5.26
CA ASP A 26 1.88 -21.12 6.66
C ASP A 26 2.17 -19.89 7.52
N MET A 27 3.00 -18.96 7.03
CA MET A 27 3.23 -17.69 7.72
C MET A 27 1.95 -16.85 7.86
N ARG A 28 1.11 -16.78 6.83
CA ARG A 28 -0.19 -16.07 6.91
C ARG A 28 -1.10 -16.68 7.98
N ILE A 29 -1.13 -18.00 8.09
CA ILE A 29 -1.91 -18.70 9.12
C ILE A 29 -1.34 -18.39 10.50
N GLN A 30 -0.02 -18.46 10.68
CA GLN A 30 0.62 -18.14 11.96
C GLN A 30 0.32 -16.70 12.42
N PHE A 31 0.45 -15.72 11.53
CA PHE A 31 0.09 -14.33 11.85
C PHE A 31 -1.41 -14.18 12.12
N GLY A 32 -2.26 -14.88 11.37
CA GLY A 32 -3.71 -14.88 11.58
C GLY A 32 -4.09 -15.41 12.97
N THR A 33 -3.46 -16.50 13.42
CA THR A 33 -3.68 -17.06 14.76
C THR A 33 -3.24 -16.09 15.85
N LEU A 34 -2.06 -15.48 15.71
CA LEU A 34 -1.57 -14.48 16.67
C LEU A 34 -2.50 -13.27 16.75
N LEU A 35 -2.98 -12.76 15.61
CA LEU A 35 -3.94 -11.66 15.59
C LEU A 35 -5.30 -12.06 16.16
N ALA A 36 -5.71 -13.32 15.98
CA ALA A 36 -6.92 -13.87 16.59
C ALA A 36 -6.82 -13.93 18.12
N ASP A 37 -5.66 -14.32 18.66
CA ASP A 37 -5.40 -14.37 20.10
C ASP A 37 -5.39 -12.96 20.72
N ILE A 38 -4.90 -11.96 19.98
CA ILE A 38 -4.94 -10.54 20.39
C ILE A 38 -6.36 -9.96 20.21
N GLY A 39 -7.24 -10.61 19.44
CA GLY A 39 -8.62 -10.15 19.21
C GLY A 39 -8.78 -9.15 18.06
N LEU A 40 -7.79 -9.00 17.18
CA LEU A 40 -7.76 -8.04 16.06
C LEU A 40 -8.17 -8.67 14.71
N ILE A 41 -9.28 -9.41 14.68
CA ILE A 41 -9.62 -10.32 13.57
C ILE A 41 -10.41 -9.65 12.43
N ASN A 42 -10.79 -8.38 12.58
CA ASN A 42 -11.51 -7.64 11.55
C ASN A 42 -10.61 -6.54 10.99
N LEU A 43 -9.98 -6.83 9.86
CA LEU A 43 -9.25 -5.83 9.09
C LEU A 43 -10.19 -5.25 8.03
N PRO A 44 -10.41 -3.92 7.99
CA PRO A 44 -11.25 -3.32 6.97
C PRO A 44 -10.66 -3.57 5.56
N THR A 45 -11.53 -3.58 4.55
CA THR A 45 -11.23 -3.93 3.13
C THR A 45 -10.29 -2.94 2.40
N GLY A 46 -9.58 -2.07 3.11
CA GLY A 46 -8.70 -1.03 2.57
C GLY A 46 -7.22 -1.44 2.46
N HIS A 47 -6.91 -2.52 1.73
CA HIS A 47 -5.56 -3.09 1.62
C HIS A 47 -4.46 -2.06 1.30
N GLN A 48 -4.73 -1.11 0.40
CA GLN A 48 -3.77 -0.07 0.02
C GLN A 48 -3.48 0.93 1.14
N ALA A 49 -4.48 1.22 1.98
CA ALA A 49 -4.31 2.14 3.09
C ALA A 49 -3.50 1.47 4.22
N ILE A 50 -3.73 0.19 4.46
CA ILE A 50 -2.96 -0.62 5.42
C ILE A 50 -1.51 -0.81 4.95
N LEU A 51 -1.29 -1.07 3.66
CA LEU A 51 0.04 -1.09 3.07
C LEU A 51 0.74 0.26 3.24
N CYS A 52 0.03 1.36 3.01
CA CYS A 52 0.56 2.69 3.25
C CYS A 52 0.95 2.89 4.73
N ALA A 53 0.14 2.43 5.68
CA ALA A 53 0.44 2.52 7.10
C ALA A 53 1.69 1.71 7.48
N GLY A 54 1.84 0.50 6.96
CA GLY A 54 2.96 -0.38 7.27
C GLY A 54 4.27 0.00 6.58
N LEU A 55 4.20 0.62 5.39
CA LEU A 55 5.38 1.02 4.62
C LEU A 55 5.79 2.46 4.84
N TYR A 56 4.96 3.32 5.45
CA TYR A 56 5.35 4.69 5.76
C TYR A 56 6.59 4.70 6.69
N PRO A 57 7.63 5.51 6.42
CA PRO A 57 7.70 6.66 5.49
C PRO A 57 8.24 6.37 4.08
N SER A 58 8.30 5.10 3.64
CA SER A 58 8.80 4.69 2.32
C SER A 58 7.83 5.06 1.19
N VAL A 59 7.78 6.34 0.85
CA VAL A 59 6.87 6.93 -0.15
C VAL A 59 7.69 7.61 -1.24
N ALA A 60 7.26 7.50 -2.49
CA ALA A 60 7.74 8.34 -3.58
C ALA A 60 6.59 9.08 -4.24
N ALA A 61 6.87 10.29 -4.72
CA ALA A 61 5.89 11.14 -5.38
C ALA A 61 6.39 11.59 -6.75
N THR A 62 5.47 11.85 -7.67
CA THR A 62 5.79 12.51 -8.95
C THR A 62 5.90 14.02 -8.75
N GLU A 63 6.31 14.75 -9.78
CA GLU A 63 6.42 16.22 -9.76
C GLU A 63 5.12 16.93 -9.31
N GLU A 64 3.96 16.34 -9.59
CA GLU A 64 2.66 16.87 -9.20
C GLU A 64 2.39 16.75 -7.69
N GLY A 65 2.98 15.74 -7.05
CA GLY A 65 2.84 15.45 -5.62
C GLY A 65 3.93 16.08 -4.74
N ILE A 66 4.82 16.91 -5.28
CA ILE A 66 5.97 17.50 -4.57
C ILE A 66 5.79 19.02 -4.42
N GLY A 67 6.19 19.55 -3.27
CA GLY A 67 6.25 20.99 -3.04
C GLY A 67 7.17 21.70 -4.04
N GLY A 68 6.69 22.78 -4.67
CA GLY A 68 7.43 23.45 -5.77
C GLY A 68 8.84 23.92 -5.42
N THR A 69 9.11 24.28 -4.16
CA THR A 69 10.45 24.64 -3.65
C THR A 69 11.40 23.44 -3.60
N VAL A 70 10.90 22.28 -3.15
CA VAL A 70 11.63 21.02 -3.11
C VAL A 70 11.88 20.51 -4.52
N LEU A 71 10.86 20.59 -5.39
CA LEU A 71 10.98 20.21 -6.79
C LEU A 71 12.02 21.04 -7.53
N ALA A 72 12.07 22.37 -7.32
CA ALA A 72 13.07 23.24 -7.93
C ALA A 72 14.50 22.84 -7.51
N SER A 73 14.70 22.51 -6.22
CA SER A 73 15.99 22.05 -5.69
C SER A 73 16.39 20.68 -6.24
N LEU A 74 15.42 19.79 -6.45
CA LEU A 74 15.63 18.46 -7.02
C LEU A 74 15.94 18.52 -8.52
N LYS A 75 15.24 19.37 -9.28
CA LYS A 75 15.49 19.60 -10.72
C LYS A 75 16.83 20.24 -11.00
N GLN A 76 17.37 21.04 -10.08
CA GLN A 76 18.75 21.55 -10.23
C GLN A 76 19.82 20.47 -10.04
N LYS A 77 19.50 19.37 -9.34
CA LYS A 77 20.40 18.21 -9.17
C LYS A 77 20.17 17.12 -10.22
N ALA A 78 18.96 17.00 -10.76
CA ALA A 78 18.60 16.03 -11.77
C ALA A 78 18.83 16.63 -13.16
N GLY A 79 19.96 16.27 -13.80
CA GLY A 79 20.20 16.60 -15.20
C GLY A 79 19.08 16.05 -16.08
N PHE A 80 18.59 16.88 -17.01
CA PHE A 80 17.52 16.62 -17.98
C PHE A 80 17.46 15.15 -18.45
N THR A 81 16.42 14.41 -18.06
CA THR A 81 16.14 13.06 -18.59
C THR A 81 14.84 13.01 -19.40
N ALA A 82 14.90 12.17 -20.44
CA ALA A 82 14.08 12.16 -21.65
C ALA A 82 12.55 12.16 -21.45
N LYS A 83 11.92 13.03 -22.25
CA LYS A 83 10.50 13.12 -22.59
C LYS A 83 9.82 11.74 -22.65
N GLY A 84 8.99 11.40 -21.66
CA GLY A 84 7.96 10.37 -21.83
C GLY A 84 7.64 9.45 -20.65
N ARG A 85 8.41 9.48 -19.54
CA ARG A 85 8.07 8.70 -18.32
C ARG A 85 7.97 9.61 -17.10
N PRO A 86 7.00 9.37 -16.19
CA PRO A 86 6.90 10.14 -14.95
C PRO A 86 8.13 9.89 -14.09
N VAL A 87 8.79 10.98 -13.69
CA VAL A 87 9.94 10.96 -12.78
C VAL A 87 9.42 10.94 -11.36
N TRP A 88 9.97 10.03 -10.55
CA TRP A 88 9.59 9.86 -9.14
C TRP A 88 10.69 10.40 -8.23
N TYR A 89 10.30 10.90 -7.06
CA TYR A 89 11.23 11.39 -6.05
C TYR A 89 10.85 10.90 -4.66
N ASP A 90 11.86 10.55 -3.89
CA ASP A 90 11.78 10.12 -2.48
C ASP A 90 12.10 11.29 -1.52
N GLY A 91 11.69 12.51 -1.90
CA GLY A 91 11.98 13.76 -1.18
C GLY A 91 13.45 14.24 -1.21
N ARG A 92 14.41 13.34 -1.46
CA ARG A 92 15.87 13.67 -1.47
C ARG A 92 16.51 13.61 -2.85
N ARG A 93 16.11 12.63 -3.67
CA ARG A 93 16.69 12.35 -4.98
C ARG A 93 15.65 11.71 -5.90
N GLU A 94 15.95 11.75 -7.19
CA GLU A 94 15.21 11.05 -8.22
C GLU A 94 15.35 9.53 -8.03
N VAL A 95 14.22 8.84 -8.14
CA VAL A 95 14.10 7.39 -8.01
C VAL A 95 13.36 6.82 -9.21
N HIS A 96 13.72 5.61 -9.61
CA HIS A 96 13.14 4.94 -10.77
C HIS A 96 12.42 3.66 -10.33
N ILE A 97 11.36 3.27 -11.02
CA ILE A 97 10.72 1.97 -10.77
C ILE A 97 11.60 0.88 -11.41
N HIS A 98 11.92 -0.17 -10.64
CA HIS A 98 12.71 -1.29 -11.15
C HIS A 98 11.94 -2.06 -12.25
N PRO A 99 12.59 -2.55 -13.32
CA PRO A 99 11.92 -3.27 -14.41
C PRO A 99 11.16 -4.54 -13.98
N SER A 100 11.54 -5.15 -12.85
CA SER A 100 10.83 -6.30 -12.30
C SER A 100 9.52 -5.93 -11.59
N SER A 101 9.28 -4.65 -11.31
CA SER A 101 8.02 -4.19 -10.72
C SER A 101 6.94 -4.10 -11.79
N ILE A 102 5.73 -4.53 -11.44
CA ILE A 102 4.55 -4.51 -12.31
C ILE A 102 4.26 -3.08 -12.81
N ASN A 103 4.56 -2.07 -11.98
CA ASN A 103 4.32 -0.67 -12.31
C ASN A 103 5.35 -0.07 -13.27
N CYS A 104 6.41 -0.78 -13.66
CA CYS A 104 7.39 -0.26 -14.63
C CYS A 104 6.78 -0.11 -16.04
N SER A 105 5.80 -0.95 -16.39
CA SER A 105 5.16 -0.98 -17.71
C SER A 105 4.05 0.07 -17.84
N LEU A 106 3.60 0.66 -16.74
CA LEU A 106 2.52 1.64 -16.71
C LEU A 106 3.05 3.04 -17.05
N LYS A 107 2.40 3.69 -18.02
CA LYS A 107 2.76 5.05 -18.46
C LYS A 107 1.95 6.14 -17.74
N ALA A 108 0.76 5.79 -17.26
CA ALA A 108 -0.14 6.70 -16.58
C ALA A 108 -0.56 6.08 -15.24
N PHE A 109 -0.53 6.91 -14.19
CA PHE A 109 -0.90 6.52 -12.83
C PHE A 109 -2.13 7.32 -12.41
N GLN A 110 -3.04 6.67 -11.68
CA GLN A 110 -4.24 7.34 -11.17
C GLN A 110 -3.91 8.39 -10.11
N TYR A 111 -2.85 8.15 -9.33
CA TYR A 111 -2.42 9.04 -8.25
C TYR A 111 -0.92 9.33 -8.37
N PRO A 112 -0.47 10.54 -7.98
CA PRO A 112 0.92 10.96 -8.06
C PRO A 112 1.78 10.42 -6.89
N PHE A 113 1.30 9.41 -6.16
CA PHE A 113 1.95 8.86 -4.99
C PHE A 113 2.07 7.34 -5.07
N LEU A 114 3.22 6.83 -4.65
CA LEU A 114 3.47 5.40 -4.49
C LEU A 114 4.17 5.12 -3.16
N VAL A 115 3.95 3.93 -2.63
CA VAL A 115 4.73 3.35 -1.54
C VAL A 115 5.61 2.23 -2.10
N PHE A 116 6.75 1.99 -1.47
CA PHE A 116 7.67 0.93 -1.88
C PHE A 116 8.14 0.13 -0.67
N LEU A 117 8.41 -1.15 -0.87
CA LEU A 117 8.96 -2.02 0.16
C LEU A 117 10.49 -1.97 0.17
N GLU A 118 11.13 -2.01 -1.00
CA GLU A 118 12.57 -2.10 -1.10
C GLU A 118 13.16 -1.05 -2.05
N LYS A 119 14.28 -0.49 -1.63
CA LYS A 119 15.06 0.51 -2.37
C LYS A 119 16.46 -0.01 -2.57
N VAL A 120 16.86 -0.15 -3.84
CA VAL A 120 18.20 -0.63 -4.22
C VAL A 120 18.95 0.44 -4.98
N GLU A 121 20.21 0.63 -4.63
CA GLU A 121 21.12 1.57 -5.27
C GLU A 121 22.21 0.78 -5.98
N THR A 122 22.19 0.83 -7.31
CA THR A 122 23.27 0.27 -8.15
C THR A 122 23.95 1.42 -8.86
N ASN A 123 23.68 1.62 -10.16
CA ASN A 123 24.10 2.82 -10.90
C ASN A 123 23.10 3.98 -10.73
N LYS A 124 21.83 3.64 -10.46
CA LYS A 124 20.74 4.57 -10.15
C LYS A 124 19.92 3.96 -9.01
N VAL A 125 19.10 4.79 -8.37
CA VAL A 125 18.21 4.34 -7.30
C VAL A 125 16.94 3.75 -7.91
N PHE A 126 16.69 2.48 -7.64
CA PHE A 126 15.51 1.76 -8.09
C PHE A 126 14.63 1.32 -6.93
N LEU A 127 13.31 1.38 -7.15
CA LEU A 127 12.29 0.92 -6.22
C LEU A 127 11.74 -0.43 -6.69
N ARG A 128 11.77 -1.42 -5.80
CA ARG A 128 11.12 -2.73 -5.98
C ARG A 128 9.83 -2.76 -5.18
N ASP A 129 8.89 -3.58 -5.64
CA ASP A 129 7.58 -3.79 -5.02
C ASP A 129 6.86 -2.48 -4.70
N THR A 130 6.53 -1.75 -5.76
CA THR A 130 5.82 -0.47 -5.66
C THR A 130 4.31 -0.68 -5.68
N THR A 131 3.58 0.10 -4.87
CA THR A 131 2.12 0.13 -4.88
C THR A 131 1.64 1.57 -4.97
N ILE A 132 0.75 1.86 -5.91
CA ILE A 132 0.13 3.18 -6.05
C ILE A 132 -0.87 3.36 -4.92
N VAL A 133 -0.80 4.50 -4.23
CA VAL A 133 -1.66 4.80 -3.08
C VAL A 133 -2.39 6.11 -3.28
N SER A 134 -3.61 6.16 -2.73
CA SER A 134 -4.41 7.39 -2.72
C SER A 134 -3.74 8.47 -1.85
N PRO A 135 -3.84 9.76 -2.23
CA PRO A 135 -3.42 10.86 -1.36
C PRO A 135 -4.06 10.79 0.03
N TYR A 136 -5.31 10.31 0.13
CA TYR A 136 -6.02 10.20 1.41
C TYR A 136 -5.40 9.15 2.33
N SER A 137 -4.82 8.08 1.79
CA SER A 137 -4.10 7.07 2.59
C SER A 137 -2.87 7.67 3.26
N ILE A 138 -2.11 8.49 2.51
CA ILE A 138 -0.96 9.22 3.03
C ILE A 138 -1.42 10.32 3.99
N LEU A 139 -2.55 10.98 3.71
CA LEU A 139 -3.13 11.95 4.63
C LEU A 139 -3.66 11.32 5.92
N LEU A 140 -3.96 10.02 5.95
CA LEU A 140 -4.36 9.32 7.17
C LEU A 140 -3.17 8.78 7.96
N PHE A 141 -2.20 8.14 7.29
CA PHE A 141 -1.10 7.42 7.95
C PHE A 141 0.26 8.10 7.85
N GLY A 142 0.37 9.18 7.09
CA GLY A 142 1.63 9.90 6.92
C GLY A 142 2.01 10.73 8.14
N GLY A 143 3.04 11.55 7.99
CA GLY A 143 3.62 12.33 9.07
C GLY A 143 2.92 13.66 9.32
N THR A 144 3.70 14.70 9.59
CA THR A 144 3.22 16.01 10.04
C THR A 144 2.46 16.71 8.92
N ILE A 145 1.20 17.07 9.20
CA ILE A 145 0.34 17.79 8.26
C ILE A 145 0.48 19.30 8.49
N ASN A 146 0.89 20.02 7.44
CA ASN A 146 0.87 21.48 7.39
C ASN A 146 -0.19 21.96 6.39
N ILE A 147 -1.12 22.80 6.83
CA ILE A 147 -2.30 23.21 6.06
C ILE A 147 -2.13 24.65 5.59
N GLN A 148 -2.09 24.87 4.28
CA GLN A 148 -2.07 26.19 3.69
C GLN A 148 -3.51 26.62 3.35
N HIS A 149 -4.14 27.31 4.30
CA HIS A 149 -5.54 27.74 4.22
C HIS A 149 -5.82 28.63 2.99
N GLN A 150 -4.87 29.49 2.61
CA GLN A 150 -5.04 30.45 1.52
C GLN A 150 -5.03 29.80 0.12
N THR A 151 -4.34 28.67 -0.03
CA THR A 151 -4.11 28.02 -1.33
C THR A 151 -4.84 26.69 -1.47
N GLY A 152 -5.49 26.18 -0.41
CA GLY A 152 -6.16 24.88 -0.42
C GLY A 152 -5.18 23.72 -0.61
N LEU A 153 -3.94 23.90 -0.15
CA LEU A 153 -2.86 22.93 -0.29
C LEU A 153 -2.46 22.38 1.07
N VAL A 154 -2.18 21.07 1.10
CA VAL A 154 -1.71 20.38 2.28
C VAL A 154 -0.32 19.83 2.00
N THR A 155 0.60 20.10 2.91
CA THR A 155 1.98 19.58 2.85
C THR A 155 2.18 18.56 3.96
N ILE A 156 2.66 17.37 3.61
CA ILE A 156 2.98 16.29 4.55
C ILE A 156 4.50 16.16 4.64
N ASP A 157 5.04 16.16 5.86
CA ASP A 157 6.48 16.08 6.17
C ASP A 157 7.37 17.10 5.44
N GLY A 158 6.79 18.23 5.02
CA GLY A 158 7.50 19.33 4.40
C GLY A 158 7.87 19.14 2.92
N TRP A 159 7.55 18.00 2.30
CA TRP A 159 7.92 17.74 0.89
C TRP A 159 6.78 17.18 0.03
N LEU A 160 5.91 16.35 0.60
CA LEU A 160 4.71 15.84 -0.08
C LEU A 160 3.67 16.93 -0.12
N LYS A 161 3.10 17.19 -1.30
CA LYS A 161 2.09 18.22 -1.51
C LYS A 161 0.86 17.61 -2.18
N MET A 162 -0.32 17.90 -1.65
CA MET A 162 -1.59 17.51 -2.27
C MET A 162 -2.62 18.62 -2.16
N ALA A 163 -3.54 18.64 -3.13
CA ALA A 163 -4.70 19.53 -3.11
C ALA A 163 -5.78 18.92 -2.23
N ALA A 164 -6.11 19.61 -1.13
CA ALA A 164 -7.19 19.22 -0.24
C ALA A 164 -7.74 20.46 0.48
N PRO A 165 -9.06 20.64 0.56
CA PRO A 165 -9.66 21.71 1.33
C PRO A 165 -9.18 21.70 2.79
N ALA A 166 -9.04 22.87 3.40
CA ALA A 166 -8.62 22.98 4.80
C ALA A 166 -9.55 22.19 5.74
N GLN A 167 -10.86 22.18 5.44
CA GLN A 167 -11.85 21.37 6.17
C GLN A 167 -11.50 19.88 6.15
N THR A 168 -11.17 19.33 4.98
CA THR A 168 -10.74 17.94 4.85
C THR A 168 -9.47 17.68 5.65
N ALA A 169 -8.48 18.56 5.56
CA ALA A 169 -7.22 18.39 6.27
C ALA A 169 -7.38 18.40 7.80
N VAL A 170 -8.22 19.30 8.33
CA VAL A 170 -8.57 19.35 9.75
C VAL A 170 -9.33 18.08 10.16
N LEU A 171 -10.28 17.62 9.34
CA LEU A 171 -10.99 16.36 9.60
C LEU A 171 -10.04 15.18 9.72
N PHE A 172 -9.07 15.04 8.81
CA PHE A 172 -8.07 13.98 8.90
C PHE A 172 -7.17 14.12 10.13
N LYS A 173 -6.89 15.34 10.60
CA LYS A 173 -6.14 15.58 11.84
C LYS A 173 -6.89 15.04 13.06
N GLU A 174 -8.18 15.37 13.19
CA GLU A 174 -9.03 14.85 14.27
C GLU A 174 -9.23 13.34 14.19
N LEU A 175 -9.40 12.81 12.96
CA LEU A 175 -9.51 11.38 12.72
C LEU A 175 -8.25 10.63 13.16
N ARG A 176 -7.05 11.17 12.88
CA ARG A 176 -5.78 10.60 13.35
C ARG A 176 -5.67 10.56 14.87
N LEU A 177 -6.07 11.64 15.55
CA LEU A 177 -6.07 11.69 17.00
C LEU A 177 -7.00 10.63 17.59
N THR A 178 -8.19 10.50 17.03
CA THR A 178 -9.18 9.50 17.45
C THR A 178 -8.65 8.08 17.20
N LEU A 179 -8.11 7.81 16.01
CA LEU A 179 -7.53 6.52 15.65
C LEU A 179 -6.37 6.17 16.59
N HIS A 180 -5.46 7.10 16.84
CA HIS A 180 -4.34 6.88 17.74
C HIS A 180 -4.80 6.61 19.17
N SER A 181 -5.82 7.34 19.67
CA SER A 181 -6.42 7.08 20.98
C SER A 181 -7.03 5.68 21.07
N ILE A 182 -7.74 5.22 20.03
CA ILE A 182 -8.30 3.88 19.98
C ILE A 182 -7.17 2.83 19.95
N LEU A 183 -6.14 3.05 19.13
CA LEU A 183 -5.01 2.14 19.02
C LEU A 183 -4.25 2.01 20.35
N GLU A 184 -4.00 3.12 21.05
CA GLU A 184 -3.41 3.14 22.39
C GLU A 184 -4.27 2.39 23.41
N GLU A 185 -5.59 2.55 23.34
CA GLU A 185 -6.51 1.80 24.20
C GLU A 185 -6.49 0.30 23.90
N LEU A 186 -6.44 -0.09 22.62
CA LEU A 186 -6.34 -1.48 22.18
C LEU A 186 -5.02 -2.12 22.61
N ILE A 187 -3.90 -1.39 22.50
CA ILE A 187 -2.59 -1.85 22.98
C ILE A 187 -2.61 -2.05 24.49
N ARG A 188 -3.23 -1.13 25.24
CA ARG A 188 -3.34 -1.22 26.71
C ARG A 188 -4.29 -2.33 27.16
N LYS A 189 -5.38 -2.58 26.43
CA LYS A 189 -6.42 -3.55 26.75
C LYS A 189 -6.94 -4.24 25.48
N PRO A 190 -6.31 -5.34 25.04
CA PRO A 190 -6.71 -6.02 23.79
C PRO A 190 -8.08 -6.75 23.84
N HIS A 191 -8.83 -6.70 24.96
CA HIS A 191 -10.05 -7.49 25.17
C HIS A 191 -11.38 -6.74 24.88
N LYS A 192 -11.36 -5.49 24.42
CA LYS A 192 -12.59 -4.76 24.08
C LYS A 192 -13.08 -5.16 22.69
N LYS A 193 -13.93 -6.20 22.64
CA LYS A 193 -14.77 -6.49 21.49
C LYS A 193 -15.72 -5.32 21.21
N THR A 194 -15.62 -4.72 20.03
CA THR A 194 -16.82 -4.50 19.22
C THR A 194 -17.29 -5.89 18.80
N THR A 195 -18.31 -6.41 19.48
CA THR A 195 -18.98 -7.64 19.05
C THR A 195 -19.72 -7.36 17.74
N PRO A 196 -19.39 -7.98 16.60
CA PRO A 196 -20.44 -8.32 15.66
C PRO A 196 -21.33 -9.39 16.34
N PRO A 197 -22.66 -9.35 16.12
CA PRO A 197 -23.57 -10.34 16.67
C PRO A 197 -23.11 -11.75 16.28
N SER A 198 -23.26 -12.67 17.24
CA SER A 198 -23.19 -14.11 17.06
C SER A 198 -23.85 -14.52 15.74
N ASP A 199 -23.02 -14.92 14.77
CA ASP A 199 -23.28 -15.86 13.67
C ASP A 199 -22.35 -15.56 12.50
N MET A 200 -21.06 -15.92 12.63
CA MET A 200 -20.13 -15.86 11.48
C MET A 200 -19.18 -17.04 11.46
N PHE A 201 -19.72 -18.15 10.97
CA PHE A 201 -19.25 -19.13 9.97
C PHE A 201 -17.84 -19.02 9.30
N TRP A 202 -16.89 -18.19 9.71
CA TRP A 202 -15.63 -17.98 8.96
C TRP A 202 -14.50 -18.95 9.26
N ARG A 203 -14.66 -19.93 10.17
CA ARG A 203 -13.58 -20.91 10.46
C ARG A 203 -13.28 -21.87 9.31
N HIS A 204 -14.16 -22.00 8.31
CA HIS A 204 -13.96 -22.95 7.21
C HIS A 204 -13.77 -22.34 5.82
N GLU A 205 -14.09 -21.07 5.60
CA GLU A 205 -14.03 -20.47 4.26
C GLU A 205 -12.70 -19.78 3.92
N ILE A 206 -11.92 -19.34 4.91
CA ILE A 206 -10.60 -18.72 4.66
C ILE A 206 -9.55 -19.77 4.21
N ILE A 207 -9.80 -21.06 4.39
CA ILE A 207 -8.88 -22.15 4.00
C ILE A 207 -9.16 -22.66 2.57
N SER A 208 -10.31 -22.34 1.98
CA SER A 208 -10.68 -22.83 0.64
C SER A 208 -10.53 -21.74 -0.40
N PHE A 209 -9.48 -21.83 -1.20
CA PHE A 209 -9.42 -21.15 -2.50
C PHE A 209 -10.69 -21.48 -3.31
N PRO A 210 -11.27 -20.51 -4.06
CA PRO A 210 -12.34 -20.82 -5.00
C PRO A 210 -11.78 -21.76 -6.07
N SER A 211 -12.30 -22.98 -6.09
CA SER A 211 -12.22 -23.85 -7.26
C SER A 211 -13.15 -23.24 -8.31
N GLU A 212 -12.61 -22.52 -9.29
CA GLU A 212 -13.36 -22.10 -10.48
C GLU A 212 -13.91 -23.33 -11.22
N ASN A 213 -15.15 -23.69 -10.93
CA ASN A 213 -15.97 -24.52 -11.80
C ASN A 213 -16.60 -23.59 -12.84
N GLY A 214 -15.96 -23.49 -14.01
CA GLY A 214 -16.43 -22.72 -15.15
C GLY A 214 -16.06 -23.35 -16.49
N CYS A 215 -16.12 -24.68 -16.60
CA CYS A 215 -15.99 -25.37 -17.88
C CYS A 215 -17.30 -25.26 -18.67
N THR A 216 -17.53 -24.15 -19.37
CA THR A 216 -18.51 -24.12 -20.48
C THR A 216 -17.83 -24.60 -21.74
N LYS A 217 -18.09 -25.88 -22.06
CA LYS A 217 -17.82 -26.49 -23.35
C LYS A 217 -18.50 -25.67 -24.46
N HIS A 218 -17.73 -24.99 -25.29
CA HIS A 218 -18.17 -24.69 -26.66
C HIS A 218 -17.72 -25.84 -27.56
N LYS A 219 -18.68 -26.68 -27.95
CA LYS A 219 -18.54 -27.66 -29.03
C LYS A 219 -19.80 -27.61 -29.88
N LYS A 220 -19.78 -26.77 -30.91
CA LYS A 220 -20.19 -27.05 -32.29
C LYS A 220 -19.90 -25.82 -33.13
#